data_AF-A0A316H2P4-F1
#
_entry.id   AF-A0A316H2P4-F1
#
_cell.length_a   1.000
_cell.length_b   1.000
_cell.length_c   1.000
_cell.angle_alpha   90.00
_cell.angle_beta   90.00
_cell.angle_gamma   90.00
#
_symmetry.space_group_name_H-M   'P 1'
#
loop_
_entity.id
_entity.type
_entity.pdbx_description
1 polymer ?
#
loop_
_entity_poly.entity_id
_entity_poly.type
_entity_poly.pdbx_seq_one_letter_code
_entity_poly.pdbx_strand_id
1 'polypeptide(L)'
;MYKYLLFLGVFTFLAFAANAQVDTSAVKKADTIQKVKTKASGKQVGSFAPRIDPAKEKIYHPDSLHSPHKAVMRSLMLPGWGQWYNRTGWWWKMPAIYVGLGLFAKNIVDNQHYYKEYLTISRYRAGVVAKPGDPYYEEYLAFQGVVPDANLNDARENARRNRDLSILGFLGVWGIQIIDAYIDAKFIHSYTVDNNLSFKVAPGLINQPVYAQGLNNSYIPGLKVTFTF
;
A
#
# COMPACT_ATOMS: atom_id res chain seq x y z
N MET A 1 -11.58 -8.53 33.88
CA MET A 1 -10.31 -8.11 33.24
C MET A 1 -9.56 -9.26 32.54
N TYR A 2 -10.22 -10.37 32.14
CA TYR A 2 -9.55 -11.54 31.55
C TYR A 2 -9.66 -11.62 30.01
N LYS A 3 -10.48 -10.78 29.36
CA LYS A 3 -10.69 -10.82 27.90
C LYS A 3 -9.47 -10.40 27.08
N TYR A 4 -8.58 -9.59 27.64
CA TYR A 4 -7.36 -9.13 26.95
C TYR A 4 -6.14 -10.05 27.17
N LEU A 5 -6.21 -10.95 28.16
CA LEU A 5 -5.13 -11.89 28.48
C LEU A 5 -5.00 -13.01 27.44
N LEU A 6 -6.12 -13.47 26.88
CA LEU A 6 -6.15 -14.42 25.76
C LEU A 6 -5.59 -13.82 24.47
N PHE A 7 -5.85 -12.53 24.22
CA PHE A 7 -5.32 -11.81 23.06
C PHE A 7 -3.81 -11.54 23.17
N LEU A 8 -3.31 -11.29 24.38
CA LEU A 8 -1.87 -11.11 24.63
C LEU A 8 -1.10 -12.43 24.46
N GLY A 9 -1.69 -13.56 24.92
CA GLY A 9 -1.07 -14.88 24.85
C GLY A 9 -0.89 -15.42 23.43
N VAL A 10 -1.86 -15.18 22.54
CA VAL A 10 -1.78 -15.61 21.13
C VAL A 10 -0.72 -14.81 20.35
N PHE A 11 -0.50 -13.53 20.72
CA PHE A 11 0.52 -12.70 20.09
C PHE A 11 1.95 -13.10 20.50
N THR A 12 2.15 -13.59 21.72
CA THR A 12 3.46 -14.07 22.18
C THR A 12 3.84 -15.44 21.61
N PHE A 13 2.87 -16.27 21.21
CA PHE A 13 3.16 -17.60 20.66
C PHE A 13 3.59 -17.57 19.18
N LEU A 14 3.17 -16.56 18.40
CA LEU A 14 3.60 -16.40 17.00
C LEU A 14 5.02 -15.81 16.83
N ALA A 15 5.59 -15.19 17.86
CA ALA A 15 6.92 -14.60 17.80
C ALA A 15 8.06 -15.64 17.87
N PHE A 16 7.78 -16.85 18.38
CA PHE A 16 8.80 -17.89 18.57
C PHE A 16 8.94 -18.88 17.40
N ALA A 17 8.05 -18.84 16.40
CA ALA A 17 8.09 -19.76 15.25
C ALA A 17 8.92 -19.25 14.04
N ALA A 18 9.59 -18.10 14.15
CA ALA A 18 10.27 -17.44 13.02
C ALA A 18 11.79 -17.70 12.93
N ASN A 19 12.34 -18.66 13.68
CA ASN A 19 13.74 -19.06 13.55
C ASN A 19 13.85 -20.43 12.88
N ALA A 20 14.00 -20.44 11.55
CA ALA A 20 14.84 -21.40 10.81
C ALA A 20 14.54 -21.34 9.30
N GLN A 21 15.27 -20.53 8.55
CA GLN A 21 15.74 -20.97 7.24
C GLN A 21 17.06 -20.27 6.88
N VAL A 22 18.04 -21.11 6.56
CA VAL A 22 19.47 -20.84 6.45
C VAL A 22 19.82 -20.21 5.10
N ASP A 23 20.59 -19.12 5.13
CA ASP A 23 21.22 -18.52 3.95
C ASP A 23 22.17 -19.54 3.29
N THR A 24 21.80 -20.01 2.11
CA THR A 24 22.76 -20.69 1.22
C THR A 24 23.32 -19.66 0.24
N SER A 25 24.33 -18.92 0.70
CA SER A 25 25.24 -18.19 -0.17
C SER A 25 26.45 -19.07 -0.45
N ALA A 26 26.55 -19.65 -1.64
CA ALA A 26 27.80 -20.22 -2.11
C ALA A 26 27.95 -20.10 -3.63
N VAL A 27 29.19 -19.77 -4.03
CA VAL A 27 29.79 -19.86 -5.39
C VAL A 27 29.58 -18.60 -6.26
N LYS A 28 30.60 -17.83 -6.71
CA LYS A 28 32.01 -18.15 -7.06
C LYS A 28 32.94 -16.92 -6.88
N LYS A 29 34.13 -17.16 -6.29
CA LYS A 29 35.40 -16.42 -6.48
C LYS A 29 35.77 -16.41 -7.98
N ALA A 30 36.66 -15.60 -8.53
CA ALA A 30 37.50 -14.46 -8.18
C ALA A 30 38.15 -14.07 -9.51
N ASP A 31 38.47 -12.80 -9.74
CA ASP A 31 39.54 -12.50 -10.70
C ASP A 31 40.47 -11.43 -10.13
N THR A 32 41.72 -11.83 -9.94
CA THR A 32 42.76 -11.08 -9.26
C THR A 32 43.64 -10.46 -10.32
N ILE A 33 43.41 -9.18 -10.66
CA ILE A 33 44.44 -8.40 -11.37
C ILE A 33 45.38 -7.83 -10.31
N GLN A 34 46.54 -8.46 -10.18
CA GLN A 34 47.65 -7.98 -9.37
C GLN A 34 48.16 -6.64 -9.92
N LYS A 35 47.92 -5.54 -9.18
CA LYS A 35 48.67 -4.29 -9.39
C LYS A 35 50.03 -4.41 -8.71
N VAL A 36 51.06 -4.59 -9.53
CA VAL A 36 52.48 -4.46 -9.16
C VAL A 36 52.70 -3.11 -8.47
N LYS A 37 53.21 -3.14 -7.23
CA LYS A 37 53.66 -1.94 -6.51
C LYS A 37 55.10 -1.62 -6.91
N THR A 38 55.29 -0.72 -7.87
CA THR A 38 56.58 -0.04 -8.03
C THR A 38 56.65 1.12 -7.04
N LYS A 39 57.44 0.98 -5.98
CA LYS A 39 57.81 2.09 -5.09
C LYS A 39 58.77 3.01 -5.85
N ALA A 40 58.27 4.13 -6.37
CA ALA A 40 59.12 5.26 -6.74
C ALA A 40 59.08 6.29 -5.61
N SER A 41 60.19 6.35 -4.86
CA SER A 41 60.51 7.42 -3.91
C SER A 41 60.68 8.72 -4.69
N GLY A 42 59.75 9.66 -4.52
CA GLY A 42 59.84 11.02 -5.04
C GLY A 42 59.11 11.98 -4.11
N LYS A 43 59.88 12.75 -3.34
CA LYS A 43 59.39 13.79 -2.42
C LYS A 43 58.67 14.87 -3.25
N GLN A 44 57.34 14.85 -3.30
CA GLN A 44 56.57 15.90 -3.97
C GLN A 44 56.29 17.05 -2.99
N VAL A 45 56.82 18.22 -3.34
CA VAL A 45 56.58 19.50 -2.66
C VAL A 45 55.08 19.80 -2.79
N GLY A 46 54.42 20.04 -1.65
CA GLY A 46 52.98 20.20 -1.58
C GLY A 46 52.48 21.40 -2.39
N SER A 47 51.66 21.13 -3.41
CA SER A 47 50.79 22.13 -4.00
C SER A 47 49.76 22.58 -2.96
N PHE A 48 49.70 23.88 -2.66
CA PHE A 48 48.66 24.52 -1.85
C PHE A 48 47.36 24.66 -2.67
N ALA A 49 46.93 23.59 -3.32
CA ALA A 49 45.56 23.48 -3.79
C ALA A 49 44.76 22.81 -2.66
N PRO A 50 43.69 23.43 -2.13
CA PRO A 50 42.81 22.72 -1.23
C PRO A 50 42.36 21.45 -1.95
N ARG A 51 42.59 20.29 -1.32
CA ARG A 51 42.05 19.03 -1.82
C ARG A 51 40.54 19.14 -1.72
N ILE A 52 39.90 19.46 -2.84
CA ILE A 52 38.48 19.24 -3.00
C ILE A 52 38.37 17.73 -3.14
N ASP A 53 38.27 17.05 -2.00
CA ASP A 53 37.80 15.68 -1.99
C ASP A 53 36.47 15.72 -2.74
N PRO A 54 36.28 14.99 -3.86
CA PRO A 54 34.98 14.96 -4.52
C PRO A 54 34.04 14.46 -3.45
N ALA A 55 33.21 15.36 -2.92
CA ALA A 55 32.25 15.05 -1.89
C ALA A 55 31.52 13.83 -2.40
N LYS A 56 31.73 12.68 -1.74
CA LYS A 56 31.24 11.39 -2.20
C LYS A 56 29.74 11.56 -2.36
N GLU A 57 29.32 11.80 -3.61
CA GLU A 57 27.98 12.22 -3.92
C GLU A 57 27.09 11.11 -3.38
N LYS A 58 26.19 11.44 -2.46
CA LYS A 58 25.23 10.47 -1.98
C LYS A 58 24.32 10.20 -3.16
N ILE A 59 24.72 9.23 -3.99
CA ILE A 59 23.88 8.65 -5.03
C ILE A 59 22.61 8.22 -4.31
N TYR A 60 21.52 8.93 -4.60
CA TYR A 60 20.23 8.67 -4.00
C TYR A 60 19.73 7.36 -4.62
N HIS A 61 20.02 6.26 -3.95
CA HIS A 61 19.32 5.02 -4.22
C HIS A 61 17.94 5.24 -3.60
N PRO A 62 16.85 5.31 -4.39
CA PRO A 62 15.53 5.38 -3.80
C PRO A 62 15.41 4.16 -2.89
N ASP A 63 15.31 4.42 -1.59
CA ASP A 63 15.47 3.41 -0.56
C ASP A 63 14.64 2.17 -0.92
N SER A 64 15.30 1.01 -1.00
CA SER A 64 14.64 -0.29 -1.22
C SER A 64 13.78 -0.72 0.00
N LEU A 65 13.48 0.20 0.92
CA LEU A 65 12.79 -0.04 2.18
C LEU A 65 11.31 -0.41 1.95
N HIS A 66 10.72 0.03 0.84
CA HIS A 66 9.37 -0.36 0.44
C HIS A 66 9.37 -1.42 -0.65
N SER A 67 9.08 -2.65 -0.23
CA SER A 67 8.82 -3.75 -1.16
C SER A 67 7.32 -3.77 -1.48
N PRO A 68 6.92 -3.69 -2.76
CA PRO A 68 5.53 -3.85 -3.17
C PRO A 68 4.94 -5.18 -2.71
N HIS A 69 5.76 -6.23 -2.68
CA HIS A 69 5.38 -7.54 -2.16
C HIS A 69 5.01 -7.49 -0.66
N LYS A 70 5.78 -6.73 0.15
CA LYS A 70 5.45 -6.53 1.58
C LYS A 70 4.15 -5.74 1.75
N ALA A 71 3.86 -4.76 0.90
CA ALA A 71 2.61 -4.00 0.93
C ALA A 71 1.39 -4.88 0.62
N VAL A 72 1.52 -5.76 -0.38
CA VAL A 72 0.49 -6.75 -0.75
C VAL A 72 0.25 -7.75 0.37
N MET A 73 1.30 -8.40 0.87
CA MET A 73 1.19 -9.37 1.98
C MET A 73 0.52 -8.77 3.20
N ARG A 74 0.88 -7.54 3.55
CA ARG A 74 0.25 -6.82 4.65
C ARG A 74 -1.23 -6.54 4.40
N SER A 75 -1.60 -6.08 3.21
CA SER A 75 -3.01 -5.80 2.85
C SER A 75 -3.86 -7.08 2.77
N LEU A 76 -3.24 -8.21 2.45
CA LEU A 76 -3.86 -9.54 2.48
C LEU A 76 -4.18 -10.01 3.89
N MET A 77 -3.33 -9.69 4.87
CA MET A 77 -3.58 -10.06 6.27
C MET A 77 -4.71 -9.24 6.88
N LEU A 78 -4.66 -7.92 6.69
CA LEU A 78 -5.65 -7.00 7.23
C LEU A 78 -5.97 -5.93 6.20
N PRO A 79 -7.27 -5.67 5.97
CA PRO A 79 -7.67 -4.64 5.04
C PRO A 79 -7.11 -3.30 5.53
N GLY A 80 -6.22 -2.72 4.75
CA GLY A 80 -5.71 -1.36 4.92
C GLY A 80 -4.29 -1.28 5.46
N TRP A 81 -3.70 -2.41 5.85
CA TRP A 81 -2.35 -2.41 6.41
C TRP A 81 -1.29 -1.97 5.39
N GLY A 82 -1.44 -2.29 4.10
CA GLY A 82 -0.52 -1.78 3.07
C GLY A 82 -0.56 -0.27 2.92
N GLN A 83 -1.72 0.35 3.13
CA GLN A 83 -1.88 1.81 3.13
C GLN A 83 -1.11 2.45 4.31
N TRP A 84 -1.20 1.81 5.49
CA TRP A 84 -0.39 2.21 6.66
C TRP A 84 1.11 2.06 6.39
N TYR A 85 1.53 0.98 5.74
CA TYR A 85 2.92 0.78 5.38
C TYR A 85 3.43 1.86 4.43
N ASN A 86 2.68 2.17 3.38
CA ASN A 86 3.05 3.15 2.37
C ASN A 86 3.10 4.57 2.91
N ARG A 87 2.41 4.88 4.03
CA ARG A 87 2.28 6.23 4.63
C ARG A 87 1.74 7.30 3.68
N THR A 88 1.34 6.94 2.47
CA THR A 88 0.71 7.82 1.48
C THR A 88 -0.80 7.74 1.65
N GLY A 89 -1.44 8.85 2.03
CA GLY A 89 -2.91 8.96 2.04
C GLY A 89 -3.66 8.05 3.02
N TRP A 90 -2.97 7.39 3.96
CA TRP A 90 -3.56 6.44 4.91
C TRP A 90 -4.73 7.02 5.72
N TRP A 91 -4.68 8.31 6.08
CA TRP A 91 -5.67 8.94 6.95
C TRP A 91 -7.06 9.10 6.31
N TRP A 92 -7.15 9.26 4.99
CA TRP A 92 -8.44 9.38 4.28
C TRP A 92 -8.82 8.08 3.56
N LYS A 93 -7.83 7.34 3.03
CA LYS A 93 -8.08 6.05 2.37
C LYS A 93 -8.65 5.04 3.36
N MET A 94 -8.08 4.94 4.57
CA MET A 94 -8.48 3.95 5.57
C MET A 94 -9.96 4.08 5.96
N PRO A 95 -10.47 5.26 6.39
CA PRO A 95 -11.88 5.42 6.66
C PRO A 95 -12.76 5.03 5.47
N ALA A 96 -12.41 5.44 4.26
CA ALA A 96 -13.18 5.10 3.06
C ALA A 96 -13.27 3.58 2.84
N ILE A 97 -12.16 2.85 3.02
CA ILE A 97 -12.16 1.40 2.85
C ILE A 97 -12.97 0.71 3.96
N TYR A 98 -12.81 1.12 5.22
CA TYR A 98 -13.59 0.55 6.32
C TYR A 98 -15.08 0.87 6.23
N VAL A 99 -15.46 2.03 5.67
CA VAL A 99 -16.85 2.33 5.35
C VAL A 99 -17.36 1.35 4.28
N GLY A 100 -16.62 1.16 3.19
CA GLY A 100 -16.99 0.20 2.14
C GLY A 100 -17.15 -1.23 2.68
N LEU A 101 -16.15 -1.72 3.40
CA LEU A 101 -16.19 -3.06 4.02
C LEU A 101 -17.28 -3.17 5.09
N GLY A 102 -17.49 -2.12 5.89
CA GLY A 102 -18.50 -2.08 6.93
C GLY A 102 -19.92 -2.15 6.37
N LEU A 103 -20.19 -1.49 5.24
CA LEU A 103 -21.47 -1.58 4.54
C LEU A 103 -21.75 -3.02 4.09
N PHE A 104 -20.78 -3.69 3.47
CA PHE A 104 -20.94 -5.09 3.07
C PHE A 104 -21.06 -6.02 4.28
N ALA A 105 -20.24 -5.83 5.31
CA ALA A 105 -20.30 -6.64 6.53
C ALA A 105 -21.67 -6.54 7.21
N LYS A 106 -22.24 -5.33 7.32
CA LYS A 106 -23.59 -5.12 7.83
C LYS A 106 -24.63 -5.88 6.99
N ASN A 107 -24.58 -5.73 5.67
CA ASN A 107 -25.49 -6.45 4.77
C ASN A 107 -25.36 -7.97 4.91
N ILE A 108 -24.15 -8.51 5.10
CA ILE A 108 -23.95 -9.95 5.34
C ILE A 108 -24.66 -10.40 6.62
N VAL A 109 -24.50 -9.66 7.71
CA VAL A 109 -25.11 -9.99 9.01
C VAL A 109 -26.63 -9.92 8.92
N ASP A 110 -27.18 -8.82 8.36
CA ASP A 110 -28.62 -8.61 8.24
C ASP A 110 -29.25 -9.70 7.36
N ASN A 111 -28.67 -9.98 6.17
CA ASN A 111 -29.18 -11.01 5.28
C ASN A 111 -29.02 -12.42 5.88
N GLN A 112 -27.98 -12.68 6.66
CA GLN A 112 -27.83 -13.95 7.38
C GLN A 112 -28.88 -14.11 8.49
N HIS A 113 -29.24 -13.02 9.17
CA HIS A 113 -30.32 -13.00 10.15
C HIS A 113 -31.65 -13.35 9.48
N TYR A 114 -32.04 -12.61 8.44
CA TYR A 114 -33.29 -12.86 7.70
C TYR A 114 -33.33 -14.26 7.09
N TYR A 115 -32.21 -14.75 6.55
CA TYR A 115 -32.13 -16.11 6.03
C TYR A 115 -32.45 -17.17 7.11
N LYS A 116 -31.91 -17.01 8.32
CA LYS A 116 -32.18 -17.93 9.44
C LYS A 116 -33.62 -17.86 9.92
N GLU A 117 -34.17 -16.65 10.02
CA GLU A 117 -35.56 -16.39 10.40
C GLU A 117 -36.51 -17.09 9.43
N TYR A 118 -36.44 -16.78 8.14
CA TYR A 118 -37.33 -17.38 7.14
C TYR A 118 -37.14 -18.89 6.99
N LEU A 119 -35.90 -19.40 7.15
CA LEU A 119 -35.64 -20.84 7.17
C LEU A 119 -36.33 -21.52 8.37
N THR A 120 -36.31 -20.90 9.54
CA THR A 120 -36.89 -21.47 10.77
C THR A 120 -38.42 -21.45 10.70
N ILE A 121 -39.01 -20.34 10.27
CA ILE A 121 -40.45 -20.22 10.04
C ILE A 121 -40.93 -21.25 9.00
N SER A 122 -40.21 -21.41 7.90
CA SER A 122 -40.53 -22.40 6.87
C SER A 122 -40.50 -23.83 7.40
N ARG A 123 -39.59 -24.15 8.34
CA ARG A 123 -39.55 -25.46 9.02
C ARG A 123 -40.76 -25.68 9.93
N TYR A 124 -41.18 -24.66 10.68
CA TYR A 124 -42.39 -24.75 11.49
C TYR A 124 -43.64 -25.00 10.64
N ARG A 125 -43.76 -24.35 9.48
CA ARG A 125 -44.85 -24.61 8.53
C ARG A 125 -44.79 -26.00 7.89
N ALA A 126 -43.59 -26.54 7.70
CA ALA A 126 -43.38 -27.88 7.16
C ALA A 126 -43.65 -29.01 8.19
N GLY A 127 -44.12 -28.70 9.39
CA GLY A 127 -44.53 -29.68 10.40
C GLY A 127 -43.61 -29.82 11.60
N VAL A 128 -42.58 -28.96 11.75
CA VAL A 128 -41.82 -28.89 13.01
C VAL A 128 -42.69 -28.23 14.07
N VAL A 129 -42.88 -28.89 15.22
CA VAL A 129 -43.69 -28.38 16.33
C VAL A 129 -43.01 -27.14 16.92
N ALA A 130 -43.62 -25.97 16.70
CA ALA A 130 -43.16 -24.70 17.25
C ALA A 130 -43.75 -24.50 18.67
N LYS A 131 -42.91 -24.16 19.66
CA LYS A 131 -43.34 -23.90 21.04
C LYS A 131 -43.02 -22.45 21.46
N PRO A 132 -43.82 -21.86 22.37
CA PRO A 132 -43.49 -20.60 23.00
C PRO A 132 -42.10 -20.64 23.63
N GLY A 133 -41.21 -19.74 23.22
CA GLY A 133 -39.80 -19.69 23.64
C GLY A 133 -38.79 -20.22 22.62
N ASP A 134 -39.25 -20.84 21.53
CA ASP A 134 -38.37 -21.22 20.43
C ASP A 134 -37.94 -19.99 19.60
N PRO A 135 -36.78 -20.05 18.91
CA PRO A 135 -36.33 -18.96 18.05
C PRO A 135 -37.34 -18.64 16.94
N TYR A 136 -37.67 -17.36 16.78
CA TYR A 136 -38.60 -16.86 15.75
C TYR A 136 -40.05 -17.37 15.87
N TYR A 137 -40.48 -17.77 17.07
CA TYR A 137 -41.85 -18.25 17.32
C TYR A 137 -42.92 -17.16 17.12
N GLU A 138 -42.67 -15.96 17.62
CA GLU A 138 -43.60 -14.82 17.51
C GLU A 138 -43.76 -14.39 16.05
N GLU A 139 -42.65 -14.36 15.30
CA GLU A 139 -42.62 -14.04 13.87
C GLU A 139 -43.32 -15.12 13.04
N TYR A 140 -43.19 -16.41 13.43
CA TYR A 140 -43.94 -17.49 12.82
C TYR A 140 -45.45 -17.27 12.95
N LEU A 141 -45.94 -16.93 14.16
CA LEU A 141 -47.35 -16.62 14.41
C LEU A 141 -47.81 -15.40 13.60
N ALA A 142 -47.01 -14.34 13.55
CA ALA A 142 -47.32 -13.12 12.81
C ALA A 142 -47.44 -13.38 11.29
N PHE A 143 -46.65 -14.31 10.75
CA PHE A 143 -46.69 -14.62 9.33
C PHE A 143 -47.76 -15.67 8.98
N GLN A 144 -48.20 -16.46 9.96
CA GLN A 144 -49.16 -17.55 9.77
C GLN A 144 -50.51 -17.00 9.28
N GLY A 145 -50.98 -17.49 8.13
CA GLY A 145 -52.25 -17.04 7.51
C GLY A 145 -52.21 -15.66 6.83
N VAL A 146 -51.15 -14.87 7.03
CA VAL A 146 -50.96 -13.55 6.40
C VAL A 146 -50.05 -13.63 5.18
N VAL A 147 -48.93 -14.35 5.30
CA VAL A 147 -47.90 -14.45 4.26
C VAL A 147 -47.95 -15.83 3.59
N PRO A 148 -48.16 -15.92 2.26
CA PRO A 148 -48.09 -17.17 1.53
C PRO A 148 -46.71 -17.83 1.59
N ASP A 149 -46.66 -19.17 1.51
CA ASP A 149 -45.40 -19.93 1.54
C ASP A 149 -44.46 -19.61 0.38
N ALA A 150 -45.01 -19.29 -0.79
CA ALA A 150 -44.22 -18.85 -1.95
C ALA A 150 -43.39 -17.59 -1.62
N ASN A 151 -44.03 -16.57 -1.05
CA ASN A 151 -43.37 -15.32 -0.68
C ASN A 151 -42.30 -15.54 0.40
N LEU A 152 -42.55 -16.45 1.35
CA LEU A 152 -41.57 -16.80 2.38
C LEU A 152 -40.34 -17.50 1.78
N ASN A 153 -40.54 -18.39 0.81
CA ASN A 153 -39.45 -19.05 0.10
C ASN A 153 -38.65 -18.06 -0.75
N ASP A 154 -39.31 -17.12 -1.43
CA ASP A 154 -38.66 -16.07 -2.21
C ASP A 154 -37.85 -15.13 -1.31
N ALA A 155 -38.41 -14.72 -0.17
CA ALA A 155 -37.70 -13.89 0.81
C ALA A 155 -36.45 -14.60 1.36
N ARG A 156 -36.55 -15.91 1.64
CA ARG A 156 -35.43 -16.74 2.07
C ARG A 156 -34.33 -16.81 1.00
N GLU A 157 -34.70 -17.08 -0.25
CA GLU A 157 -33.72 -17.19 -1.33
C GLU A 157 -33.08 -15.83 -1.66
N ASN A 158 -33.86 -14.76 -1.62
CA ASN A 158 -33.34 -13.40 -1.78
C ASN A 158 -32.35 -13.03 -0.66
N ALA A 159 -32.66 -13.34 0.61
CA ALA A 159 -31.73 -13.12 1.72
C ALA A 159 -30.43 -13.91 1.53
N ARG A 160 -30.52 -15.19 1.13
CA ARG A 160 -29.32 -15.99 0.81
C ARG A 160 -28.50 -15.35 -0.31
N ARG A 161 -29.14 -15.04 -1.44
CA ARG A 161 -28.47 -14.44 -2.60
C ARG A 161 -27.81 -13.12 -2.25
N ASN A 162 -28.49 -12.25 -1.50
CA ASN A 162 -27.95 -10.94 -1.12
C ASN A 162 -26.80 -11.05 -0.12
N ARG A 163 -26.84 -12.03 0.80
CA ARG A 163 -25.69 -12.35 1.66
C ARG A 163 -24.49 -12.77 0.81
N ASP A 164 -24.69 -13.68 -0.14
CA ASP A 164 -23.61 -14.21 -0.97
C ASP A 164 -23.03 -13.12 -1.88
N LEU A 165 -23.88 -12.29 -2.49
CA LEU A 165 -23.46 -11.10 -3.23
C LEU A 165 -22.71 -10.09 -2.34
N SER A 166 -23.13 -9.91 -1.09
CA SER A 166 -22.45 -9.02 -0.16
C SER A 166 -21.08 -9.56 0.26
N ILE A 167 -20.93 -10.88 0.41
CA ILE A 167 -19.62 -11.54 0.63
C ILE A 167 -18.70 -11.30 -0.57
N LEU A 168 -19.22 -11.48 -1.79
CA LEU A 168 -18.45 -11.19 -3.01
C LEU A 168 -18.06 -9.71 -3.11
N GLY A 169 -18.97 -8.81 -2.78
CA GLY A 169 -18.71 -7.37 -2.73
C GLY A 169 -17.65 -7.01 -1.68
N PHE A 170 -17.71 -7.62 -0.50
CA PHE A 170 -16.70 -7.46 0.56
C PHE A 170 -15.31 -7.88 0.07
N LEU A 171 -15.20 -9.06 -0.54
CA LEU A 171 -13.95 -9.56 -1.12
C LEU A 171 -13.48 -8.67 -2.28
N GLY A 172 -14.40 -8.16 -3.10
CA GLY A 172 -14.09 -7.23 -4.19
C GLY A 172 -13.47 -5.93 -3.67
N VAL A 173 -14.08 -5.30 -2.65
CA VAL A 173 -13.52 -4.09 -2.02
C VAL A 173 -12.16 -4.38 -1.38
N TRP A 174 -12.02 -5.52 -0.70
CA TRP A 174 -10.73 -5.92 -0.13
C TRP A 174 -9.66 -6.12 -1.22
N GLY A 175 -10.00 -6.78 -2.33
CA GLY A 175 -9.12 -6.97 -3.48
C GLY A 175 -8.67 -5.66 -4.13
N ILE A 176 -9.61 -4.74 -4.38
CA ILE A 176 -9.32 -3.41 -4.95
C ILE A 176 -8.35 -2.64 -4.06
N GLN A 177 -8.55 -2.70 -2.74
CA GLN A 177 -7.64 -2.06 -1.79
C GLN A 177 -6.22 -2.66 -1.86
N ILE A 178 -6.08 -3.98 -1.99
CA ILE A 178 -4.77 -4.63 -2.11
C ILE A 178 -4.04 -4.13 -3.37
N ILE A 179 -4.76 -4.01 -4.48
CA ILE A 179 -4.22 -3.50 -5.76
C ILE A 179 -3.78 -2.04 -5.60
N ASP A 180 -4.60 -1.19 -4.98
CA ASP A 180 -4.26 0.22 -4.72
C ASP A 180 -2.99 0.34 -3.88
N ALA A 181 -2.86 -0.47 -2.81
CA ALA A 181 -1.67 -0.48 -1.96
C ALA A 181 -0.41 -0.96 -2.71
N TYR A 182 -0.57 -1.91 -3.64
CA TYR A 182 0.53 -2.38 -4.49
C TYR A 182 1.02 -1.30 -5.45
N ILE A 183 0.09 -0.62 -6.12
CA ILE A 183 0.38 0.48 -7.05
C ILE A 183 1.13 1.59 -6.29
N ASP A 184 0.59 2.06 -5.17
CA ASP A 184 1.23 3.07 -4.34
C ASP A 184 2.64 2.65 -3.92
N ALA A 185 2.82 1.40 -3.46
CA ALA A 185 4.12 0.90 -3.04
C ALA A 185 5.13 0.83 -4.20
N LYS A 186 4.64 0.54 -5.41
CA LYS A 186 5.47 0.46 -6.61
C LYS A 186 5.93 1.84 -7.09
N PHE A 187 5.10 2.86 -6.92
CA PHE A 187 5.38 4.21 -7.45
C PHE A 187 6.03 5.18 -6.44
N ILE A 188 6.00 4.90 -5.14
CA ILE A 188 6.65 5.76 -4.12
C ILE A 188 8.16 5.95 -4.33
N HIS A 189 8.83 4.97 -4.96
CA HIS A 189 10.29 4.97 -5.16
C HIS A 189 10.72 4.85 -6.63
N SER A 190 9.78 4.90 -7.57
CA SER A 190 10.10 4.80 -9.00
C SER A 190 10.74 6.06 -9.59
N TYR A 191 10.80 7.15 -8.82
CA TYR A 191 11.37 8.42 -9.26
C TYR A 191 12.70 8.65 -8.53
N THR A 192 13.80 8.68 -9.28
CA THR A 192 15.10 9.12 -8.80
C THR A 192 15.10 10.64 -8.73
N VAL A 193 15.15 11.19 -7.52
CA VAL A 193 15.50 12.59 -7.32
C VAL A 193 17.00 12.63 -7.08
N ASP A 194 17.78 12.44 -8.15
CA ASP A 194 19.21 12.67 -8.05
C ASP A 194 19.43 14.16 -7.78
N ASN A 195 20.27 14.47 -6.78
CA ASN A 195 20.63 15.85 -6.44
C ASN A 195 21.56 16.49 -7.48
N ASN A 196 21.79 15.80 -8.60
CA ASN A 196 22.72 16.20 -9.65
C ASN A 196 22.11 17.29 -10.55
N LEU A 197 20.80 17.57 -10.41
CA LEU A 197 20.15 18.71 -11.06
C LEU A 197 20.57 20.02 -10.38
N SER A 198 21.63 20.63 -10.91
CA SER A 198 22.11 21.94 -10.47
C SER A 198 21.78 23.00 -11.51
N PHE A 199 21.29 24.14 -11.03
CA PHE A 199 20.92 25.30 -11.83
C PHE A 199 21.81 26.48 -11.47
N LYS A 200 22.52 27.02 -12.47
CA LYS A 200 23.37 28.20 -12.29
C LYS A 200 22.81 29.36 -13.10
N VAL A 201 22.56 30.48 -12.41
CA VAL A 201 22.22 31.77 -13.02
C VAL A 201 23.44 32.67 -12.94
N ALA A 202 23.86 33.21 -14.08
CA ALA A 202 24.91 34.22 -14.14
C ALA A 202 24.47 35.42 -14.99
N PRO A 203 24.68 36.66 -14.54
CA PRO A 203 24.51 37.82 -15.40
C PRO A 203 25.56 37.78 -16.52
N GLY A 204 25.17 38.17 -17.72
CA GLY A 204 26.05 38.26 -18.88
C GLY A 204 25.69 39.46 -19.76
N LEU A 205 26.61 39.85 -20.63
CA LEU A 205 26.33 40.85 -21.66
C LEU A 205 26.26 40.12 -23.00
N ILE A 206 25.18 40.35 -23.74
CA ILE A 206 25.04 39.79 -25.09
C ILE A 206 25.70 40.78 -26.04
N ASN A 207 26.78 40.34 -26.69
CA ASN A 207 27.47 41.16 -27.68
C ASN A 207 26.59 41.31 -28.93
N GLN A 208 26.42 42.54 -29.40
CA GLN A 208 25.73 42.81 -30.65
C GLN A 208 26.56 42.29 -31.84
N PRO A 209 25.92 41.71 -32.87
CA PRO A 209 26.63 41.26 -34.05
C PRO A 209 27.32 42.45 -34.76
N VAL A 210 28.49 42.17 -35.35
CA VAL A 210 29.44 43.19 -35.86
C VAL A 210 28.80 44.15 -36.88
N TYR A 211 27.79 43.71 -37.63
CA TYR A 211 27.07 44.51 -38.62
C TYR A 211 26.03 45.48 -38.04
N ALA A 212 25.77 45.44 -36.74
CA ALA A 212 24.81 46.30 -36.04
C ALA A 212 25.48 47.28 -35.04
N GLN A 213 26.82 47.36 -35.05
CA GLN A 213 27.60 48.22 -34.14
C GLN A 213 27.57 49.69 -34.63
N GLY A 214 26.73 50.52 -34.02
CA GLY A 214 26.71 51.97 -34.24
C GLY A 214 27.60 52.75 -33.25
N LEU A 215 27.70 54.08 -33.40
CA LEU A 215 28.49 54.97 -32.51
C LEU A 215 28.05 54.96 -31.03
N ASN A 216 26.87 54.42 -30.73
CA ASN A 216 26.36 54.22 -29.38
C ASN A 216 26.45 52.73 -29.02
N ASN A 217 27.51 52.33 -28.32
CA ASN A 217 27.67 50.98 -27.77
C ASN A 217 26.52 50.70 -26.80
N SER A 218 25.48 50.00 -27.25
CA SER A 218 24.35 49.61 -26.40
C SER A 218 24.68 48.29 -25.70
N TYR A 219 24.83 48.34 -24.37
CA TYR A 219 24.96 47.15 -23.55
C TYR A 219 23.61 46.45 -23.44
N ILE A 220 23.53 45.20 -23.91
CA ILE A 220 22.34 44.36 -23.76
C ILE A 220 22.55 43.48 -22.54
N PRO A 221 21.91 43.77 -21.39
CA PRO A 221 21.96 42.90 -20.23
C PRO A 221 21.27 41.57 -20.58
N GLY A 222 21.94 40.47 -20.29
CA GLY A 222 21.44 39.11 -20.50
C GLY A 222 21.57 38.28 -19.22
N LEU A 223 20.71 37.27 -19.11
CA LEU A 223 20.78 36.28 -18.05
C LEU A 223 21.19 34.94 -18.67
N LYS A 224 22.35 34.40 -18.28
CA LYS A 224 22.75 33.05 -18.69
C LYS A 224 22.24 32.06 -17.67
N VAL A 225 21.43 31.14 -18.17
CA VAL A 225 20.90 30.01 -17.42
C VAL A 225 21.63 28.74 -17.88
N THR A 226 22.22 27.99 -16.96
CA THR A 226 22.88 26.71 -17.25
C THR A 226 22.32 25.62 -16.35
N PHE A 227 21.89 24.53 -16.97
CA PHE A 227 21.44 23.32 -16.31
C PHE A 227 22.55 22.27 -16.38
N THR A 228 22.77 21.55 -15.29
CA THR A 228 23.64 20.37 -15.22
C THR A 228 22.77 19.21 -14.79
N PHE A 229 22.87 18.09 -15.52
CA PHE A 229 22.14 16.84 -15.31
C PHE A 229 23.11 15.67 -15.39
#